data_AF-A0A2V8T1Z2-F1
#
_entry.id   AF-A0A2V8T1Z2-F1
#
_cell.length_a   1.000
_cell.length_b   1.000
_cell.length_c   1.000
_cell.angle_alpha   90.00
_cell.angle_beta   90.00
_cell.angle_gamma   90.00
#
_symmetry.space_group_name_H-M   'P 1'
#
loop_
_entity.id
_entity.type
_entity.pdbx_description
1 polymer ?
#
loop_
_entity_poly.entity_id
_entity_poly.type
_entity_poly.pdbx_seq_one_letter_code
_entity_poly.pdbx_strand_id
1 'polypeptide(L)'
;MRRVQTHHLFLPLQQELISLLRGLCESDWSRPTLARQWSVKDIAAHLLDTDLRRLSSQRDGYRPGPPTQRTDNYKDLVAFINQLNASWVEATKRLSPRVLVDLLEWSGPRVAELFASLPPDGPSHIPVAWAGEERSANWMDIGREYTEKWHHQAQIREAVGAPE
;
A
#
# COMPACT_ATOMS: atom_id res chain seq x y z
N MET A 1 23.45 9.76 0.11
CA MET A 1 22.35 9.55 1.08
C MET A 1 22.77 8.45 2.06
N ARG A 2 22.41 8.57 3.35
CA ARG A 2 22.63 7.48 4.32
C ARG A 2 21.52 6.45 4.15
N ARG A 3 21.89 5.17 4.03
CA ARG A 3 20.94 4.05 3.94
C ARG A 3 20.11 3.97 5.22
N VAL A 4 18.78 3.94 5.06
CA VAL A 4 17.81 3.66 6.13
C VAL A 4 17.18 2.30 5.83
N GLN A 5 17.07 1.44 6.83
CA GLN A 5 16.44 0.13 6.69
C GLN A 5 15.07 0.17 7.33
N THR A 6 14.03 -0.11 6.55
CA THR A 6 12.63 -0.09 7.03
C THR A 6 11.95 -1.45 6.95
N HIS A 7 12.56 -2.47 6.33
CA HIS A 7 11.93 -3.80 6.17
C HIS A 7 11.47 -4.40 7.51
N HIS A 8 12.26 -4.24 8.58
CA HIS A 8 11.93 -4.75 9.91
C HIS A 8 10.76 -4.03 10.59
N LEU A 9 10.33 -2.87 10.06
CA LEU A 9 9.21 -2.10 10.60
C LEU A 9 7.85 -2.52 10.01
N PHE A 10 7.83 -3.30 8.91
CA PHE A 10 6.58 -3.66 8.24
C PHE A 10 5.69 -4.60 9.05
N LEU A 11 6.27 -5.60 9.73
CA LEU A 11 5.47 -6.55 10.51
C LEU A 11 4.81 -5.87 11.73
N PRO A 12 5.53 -5.06 12.54
CA PRO A 12 4.89 -4.26 13.60
C PRO A 12 3.81 -3.32 13.07
N LEU A 13 4.09 -2.58 12.00
CA LEU A 13 3.13 -1.65 11.39
C LEU A 13 1.85 -2.38 10.93
N GLN A 14 2.01 -3.57 10.34
CA GLN A 14 0.88 -4.41 9.94
C GLN A 14 0.06 -4.87 11.15
N GLN A 15 0.70 -5.29 12.24
CA GLN A 15 0.01 -5.75 13.45
C GLN A 15 -0.83 -4.62 14.06
N GLU A 16 -0.27 -3.42 14.11
CA GLU A 16 -1.01 -2.23 14.56
C GLU A 16 -2.20 -1.91 13.65
N LEU A 17 -2.03 -1.99 12.33
CA LEU A 17 -3.12 -1.77 11.38
C LEU A 17 -4.26 -2.77 11.62
N ILE A 18 -3.96 -4.05 11.74
CA ILE A 18 -4.99 -5.07 12.01
C ILE A 18 -5.67 -4.85 13.35
N SER A 19 -4.92 -4.51 14.40
CA SER A 19 -5.48 -4.19 15.71
C SER A 19 -6.42 -3.00 15.65
N LEU A 20 -6.03 -1.92 14.94
CA LEU A 20 -6.86 -0.74 14.73
C LEU A 20 -8.15 -1.11 14.00
N LEU A 21 -8.05 -1.78 12.85
CA LEU A 21 -9.21 -2.08 12.00
C LEU A 21 -10.21 -3.04 12.69
N ARG A 22 -9.73 -3.99 13.49
CA ARG A 22 -10.59 -4.90 14.27
C ARG A 22 -11.33 -4.19 15.41
N GLY A 23 -10.83 -3.05 15.88
CA GLY A 23 -11.45 -2.24 16.93
C GLY A 23 -12.52 -1.26 16.43
N LEU A 24 -12.66 -1.08 15.11
CA LEU A 24 -13.59 -0.10 14.54
C LEU A 24 -15.05 -0.55 14.65
N CYS A 25 -15.93 0.39 14.96
CA CYS A 25 -17.37 0.16 14.86
C CYS A 25 -17.86 0.35 13.42
N GLU A 26 -19.09 -0.09 13.11
CA GLU A 26 -19.63 -0.04 11.74
C GLU A 26 -19.63 1.37 11.15
N SER A 27 -19.98 2.39 11.93
CA SER A 27 -19.99 3.78 11.47
C SER A 27 -18.60 4.38 11.21
N ASP A 28 -17.55 3.82 11.81
CA ASP A 28 -16.18 4.31 11.59
C ASP A 28 -15.72 4.08 10.15
N TRP A 29 -16.16 2.98 9.53
CA TRP A 29 -15.75 2.60 8.18
C TRP A 29 -16.17 3.61 7.10
N SER A 30 -17.27 4.35 7.33
CA SER A 30 -17.75 5.39 6.43
C SER A 30 -17.20 6.78 6.75
N ARG A 31 -16.36 6.95 7.78
CA ARG A 31 -15.82 8.26 8.13
C ARG A 31 -14.89 8.77 7.03
N PRO A 32 -14.99 10.06 6.66
CA PRO A 32 -14.12 10.66 5.66
C PRO A 32 -12.70 10.80 6.22
N THR A 33 -11.71 10.79 5.32
CA THR A 33 -10.30 10.96 5.66
C THR A 33 -9.75 12.27 5.09
N LEU A 34 -8.56 12.69 5.50
CA LEU A 34 -7.88 13.85 4.91
C LEU A 34 -7.55 13.64 3.42
N ALA A 35 -7.41 12.39 2.97
CA ALA A 35 -7.38 12.03 1.56
C ALA A 35 -8.80 12.23 1.00
N ARG A 36 -9.10 13.48 0.65
CA ARG A 36 -10.40 13.91 0.15
C ARG A 36 -10.89 12.92 -0.91
N GLN A 37 -12.13 12.45 -0.77
CA GLN A 37 -12.81 11.39 -1.54
C GLN A 37 -12.72 9.97 -0.95
N TRP A 38 -11.82 9.68 0.00
CA TRP A 38 -11.69 8.34 0.57
C TRP A 38 -12.23 8.27 1.99
N SER A 39 -13.06 7.25 2.24
CA SER A 39 -13.43 6.81 3.57
C SER A 39 -12.36 5.92 4.19
N VAL A 40 -12.48 5.61 5.49
CA VAL A 40 -11.64 4.62 6.17
C VAL A 40 -11.63 3.28 5.42
N LYS A 41 -12.81 2.84 4.93
CA LYS A 41 -12.93 1.61 4.14
C LYS A 41 -12.14 1.68 2.83
N ASP A 42 -12.16 2.82 2.15
CA ASP A 42 -11.45 3.00 0.89
C ASP A 42 -9.93 2.95 1.09
N ILE A 43 -9.42 3.53 2.19
CA ILE A 43 -8.00 3.41 2.55
C ILE A 43 -7.63 1.95 2.84
N ALA A 44 -8.43 1.23 3.62
CA ALA A 44 -8.16 -0.18 3.90
C ALA A 44 -8.16 -1.04 2.61
N ALA A 45 -9.08 -0.76 1.69
CA ALA A 45 -9.10 -1.39 0.38
C ALA A 45 -7.85 -1.04 -0.45
N HIS A 46 -7.42 0.22 -0.45
CA HIS A 46 -6.21 0.65 -1.13
C HIS A 46 -4.95 -0.05 -0.58
N LEU A 47 -4.81 -0.15 0.75
CA LEU A 47 -3.71 -0.88 1.38
C LEU A 47 -3.70 -2.36 1.02
N LEU A 48 -4.87 -2.98 0.83
CA LEU A 48 -4.96 -4.35 0.37
C LEU A 48 -4.48 -4.50 -1.08
N ASP A 49 -4.80 -3.54 -1.94
CA ASP A 49 -4.36 -3.51 -3.35
C ASP A 49 -2.83 -3.53 -3.46
N THR A 50 -2.16 -2.66 -2.69
CA THR A 50 -0.70 -2.53 -2.72
C THR A 50 -0.04 -3.83 -2.28
N ASP A 51 -0.53 -4.44 -1.20
CA ASP A 51 -0.07 -5.75 -0.74
C ASP A 51 -0.25 -6.83 -1.83
N LEU A 52 -1.45 -6.97 -2.40
CA LEU A 52 -1.76 -8.01 -3.39
C LEU A 52 -0.97 -7.84 -4.69
N ARG A 53 -0.75 -6.60 -5.13
CA ARG A 53 0.10 -6.32 -6.30
C ARG A 53 1.56 -6.69 -6.06
N ARG A 54 2.09 -6.44 -4.86
CA ARG A 54 3.45 -6.85 -4.49
C ARG A 54 3.58 -8.36 -4.49
N LEU A 55 2.66 -9.08 -3.87
CA LEU A 55 2.67 -10.54 -3.89
C LEU A 55 2.53 -11.09 -5.32
N SER A 56 1.59 -10.59 -6.11
CA SER A 56 1.36 -11.09 -7.46
C SER A 56 2.56 -10.83 -8.38
N SER A 57 3.07 -9.60 -8.41
CA SER A 57 4.12 -9.22 -9.37
C SER A 57 5.53 -9.60 -8.91
N GLN A 58 5.85 -9.38 -7.62
CA GLN A 58 7.22 -9.47 -7.13
C GLN A 58 7.52 -10.83 -6.47
N ARG A 59 6.55 -11.44 -5.77
CA ARG A 59 6.71 -12.80 -5.22
C ARG A 59 6.42 -13.87 -6.27
N ASP A 60 5.30 -13.72 -7.00
CA ASP A 60 4.81 -14.77 -7.90
C ASP A 60 5.23 -14.56 -9.36
N GLY A 61 5.77 -13.40 -9.71
CA GLY A 61 6.19 -13.08 -11.08
C GLY A 61 5.03 -12.88 -12.06
N TYR A 62 3.79 -12.77 -11.57
CA TYR A 62 2.62 -12.57 -12.41
C TYR A 62 2.56 -11.14 -12.95
N ARG A 63 2.53 -11.03 -14.28
CA ARG A 63 2.41 -9.75 -14.98
C ARG A 63 1.14 -9.75 -15.80
N PRO A 64 0.14 -8.89 -15.48
CA PRO A 64 -0.95 -8.66 -16.41
C PRO A 64 -0.40 -8.10 -17.73
N GLY A 65 -1.18 -8.21 -18.81
CA GLY A 65 -0.83 -7.59 -20.08
C GLY A 65 -0.51 -6.10 -19.94
N PRO A 66 0.17 -5.50 -20.93
CA PRO A 66 0.60 -4.10 -20.84
C PRO A 66 -0.60 -3.19 -20.56
N PRO A 67 -0.43 -2.13 -19.74
CA PRO A 67 -1.49 -1.18 -19.49
C PRO A 67 -1.99 -0.58 -20.81
N THR A 68 -3.30 -0.40 -20.91
CA THR A 68 -3.93 0.22 -22.09
C THR A 68 -3.73 1.73 -22.14
N GLN A 69 -3.41 2.35 -20.99
CA GLN A 69 -3.05 3.76 -20.89
C GLN A 69 -1.57 3.99 -21.15
N ARG A 70 -1.27 5.13 -21.76
CA ARG A 70 0.11 5.60 -21.95
C ARG A 70 0.71 5.97 -20.59
N THR A 71 2.00 5.73 -20.44
CA THR A 71 2.80 6.13 -19.27
C THR A 71 4.08 6.81 -19.74
N ASP A 72 3.97 7.63 -20.79
CA ASP A 72 5.10 8.18 -21.56
C ASP A 72 5.83 9.31 -20.80
N ASN A 73 5.15 9.94 -19.84
CA ASN A 73 5.68 11.00 -19.00
C ASN A 73 5.13 10.91 -17.57
N TYR A 74 5.67 11.74 -16.66
CA TYR A 74 5.27 11.76 -15.25
C TYR A 74 3.78 12.02 -15.02
N LYS A 75 3.16 12.93 -15.80
CA LYS A 75 1.74 13.24 -15.67
C LYS A 75 0.88 12.04 -16.05
N ASP A 76 1.24 11.35 -17.13
CA ASP A 76 0.55 10.16 -17.59
C ASP A 76 0.71 9.00 -16.60
N LEU A 77 1.90 8.84 -16.01
CA LEU A 77 2.14 7.88 -14.93
C LEU A 77 1.26 8.15 -13.70
N VAL A 78 1.18 9.40 -13.24
CA VAL A 78 0.32 9.78 -12.11
C VAL A 78 -1.15 9.53 -12.43
N ALA A 79 -1.60 9.87 -13.64
CA ALA A 79 -2.97 9.61 -14.07
C ALA A 79 -3.30 8.11 -14.10
N PHE A 80 -2.37 7.29 -14.61
CA PHE A 80 -2.49 5.84 -14.61
C PHE A 80 -2.59 5.25 -13.20
N ILE A 81 -1.71 5.67 -12.27
CA ILE A 81 -1.73 5.21 -10.87
C ILE A 81 -3.05 5.60 -10.19
N ASN A 82 -3.51 6.84 -10.39
CA ASN A 82 -4.78 7.30 -9.83
C ASN A 82 -5.97 6.48 -10.36
N GLN A 83 -5.99 6.19 -11.66
CA GLN A 83 -7.04 5.38 -12.26
C GLN A 83 -7.00 3.93 -11.76
N LEU A 84 -5.80 3.36 -11.62
CA LEU A 84 -5.59 2.02 -11.08
C LEU A 84 -6.16 1.93 -9.65
N ASN A 85 -5.74 2.83 -8.77
CA ASN A 85 -6.23 2.88 -7.38
C ASN A 85 -7.75 3.12 -7.32
N ALA A 86 -8.29 4.06 -8.10
CA ALA A 86 -9.72 4.35 -8.12
C ALA A 86 -10.55 3.14 -8.59
N SER A 87 -10.09 2.43 -9.62
CA SER A 87 -10.78 1.25 -10.14
C SER A 87 -10.82 0.10 -9.12
N TRP A 88 -9.74 -0.11 -8.36
CA TRP A 88 -9.71 -1.10 -7.31
C TRP A 88 -10.62 -0.74 -6.14
N VAL A 89 -10.55 0.50 -5.66
CA VAL A 89 -11.43 1.01 -4.60
C VAL A 89 -12.89 0.83 -4.99
N GLU A 90 -13.26 1.20 -6.22
CA GLU A 90 -14.62 1.01 -6.72
C GLU A 90 -15.02 -0.47 -6.77
N ALA A 91 -14.16 -1.33 -7.32
CA ALA A 91 -14.43 -2.76 -7.43
C ALA A 91 -14.56 -3.45 -6.06
N THR A 92 -13.88 -2.94 -5.03
CA THR A 92 -13.87 -3.51 -3.69
C THR A 92 -14.93 -2.93 -2.75
N LYS A 93 -15.74 -1.95 -3.19
CA LYS A 93 -16.91 -1.48 -2.43
C LYS A 93 -17.86 -2.61 -2.02
N ARG A 94 -17.95 -3.68 -2.83
CA ARG A 94 -18.75 -4.89 -2.58
C ARG A 94 -18.20 -5.81 -1.47
N LEU A 95 -16.96 -5.61 -1.03
CA LEU A 95 -16.37 -6.37 0.07
C LEU A 95 -16.82 -5.76 1.40
N SER A 96 -17.17 -6.61 2.37
CA SER A 96 -17.46 -6.13 3.73
C SER A 96 -16.16 -5.72 4.43
N PRO A 97 -16.22 -4.83 5.44
CA PRO A 97 -15.04 -4.49 6.23
C PRO A 97 -14.31 -5.70 6.81
N ARG A 98 -15.06 -6.70 7.29
CA ARG A 98 -14.49 -7.95 7.81
C ARG A 98 -13.66 -8.69 6.76
N VAL A 99 -14.17 -8.81 5.54
CA VAL A 99 -13.43 -9.46 4.44
C VAL A 99 -12.15 -8.70 4.11
N LEU A 100 -12.18 -7.36 4.11
CA LEU A 100 -10.98 -6.55 3.90
C LEU A 100 -9.94 -6.79 5.00
N VAL A 101 -10.35 -6.82 6.27
CA VAL A 101 -9.45 -7.09 7.41
C VAL A 101 -8.83 -8.48 7.32
N ASP A 102 -9.64 -9.51 7.05
CA ASP A 102 -9.16 -10.89 6.95
C ASP A 102 -8.13 -11.04 5.81
N LEU A 103 -8.37 -10.38 4.67
CA LEU A 103 -7.43 -10.37 3.54
C LEU A 103 -6.14 -9.60 3.86
N LEU A 104 -6.24 -8.46 4.54
CA LEU A 104 -5.06 -7.69 4.99
C LEU A 104 -4.23 -8.48 6.00
N GLU A 105 -4.88 -9.15 6.95
CA GLU A 105 -4.20 -9.99 7.95
C GLU A 105 -3.44 -11.14 7.27
N TRP A 106 -3.98 -11.67 6.18
CA TRP A 106 -3.29 -12.65 5.36
C TRP A 106 -2.15 -12.05 4.53
N SER A 107 -2.35 -10.90 3.88
CA SER A 107 -1.41 -10.34 2.91
C SER A 107 -0.21 -9.66 3.57
N GLY A 108 -0.45 -8.91 4.64
CA GLY A 108 0.55 -8.03 5.25
C GLY A 108 1.80 -8.75 5.77
N PRO A 109 1.69 -9.85 6.54
CA PRO A 109 2.86 -10.61 6.98
C PRO A 109 3.69 -11.18 5.82
N ARG A 110 3.03 -11.54 4.71
CA ARG A 110 3.71 -12.07 3.50
C ARG A 110 4.46 -10.98 2.76
N VAL A 111 3.93 -9.75 2.74
CA VAL A 111 4.63 -8.59 2.19
C VAL A 111 5.81 -8.21 3.07
N ALA A 112 5.66 -8.26 4.40
CA ALA A 112 6.77 -8.03 5.32
C ALA A 112 7.90 -9.06 5.13
N GLU A 113 7.55 -10.34 4.99
CA GLU A 113 8.50 -11.41 4.67
C GLU A 113 9.20 -11.19 3.32
N LEU A 114 8.44 -10.85 2.28
CA LEU A 114 8.98 -10.50 0.97
C LEU A 114 9.99 -9.35 1.07
N PHE A 115 9.67 -8.26 1.78
CA PHE A 115 10.58 -7.13 1.91
C PHE A 115 11.83 -7.46 2.74
N ALA A 116 11.70 -8.31 3.76
CA ALA A 116 12.84 -8.79 4.54
C ALA A 116 13.77 -9.72 3.73
N SER A 117 13.26 -10.43 2.71
CA SER A 117 14.05 -11.37 1.91
C SER A 117 14.86 -10.71 0.79
N LEU A 118 14.58 -9.45 0.45
CA LEU A 118 15.22 -8.77 -0.68
C LEU A 118 16.63 -8.26 -0.32
N PRO A 119 17.65 -8.45 -1.19
CA PRO A 119 18.97 -7.88 -0.99
C PRO A 119 18.88 -6.35 -1.01
N PRO A 120 19.25 -5.62 0.06
CA PRO A 120 18.99 -4.19 0.18
C PRO A 120 19.58 -3.34 -0.95
N ASP A 121 20.77 -3.68 -1.43
CA ASP A 121 21.49 -2.96 -2.48
C ASP A 121 21.23 -3.55 -3.89
N GLY A 122 20.37 -4.58 -3.98
CA GLY A 122 19.94 -5.15 -5.25
C GLY A 122 18.92 -4.26 -5.98
N PRO A 123 18.71 -4.50 -7.28
CA PRO A 123 17.75 -3.72 -8.07
C PRO A 123 16.32 -3.91 -7.55
N SER A 124 15.58 -2.82 -7.41
CA SER A 124 14.17 -2.85 -7.04
C SER A 124 13.28 -3.26 -8.21
N HIS A 125 12.15 -3.88 -7.88
CA HIS A 125 11.12 -4.19 -8.87
C HIS A 125 10.39 -2.93 -9.36
N ILE A 126 10.29 -1.90 -8.51
CA ILE A 126 9.64 -0.62 -8.80
C ILE A 126 10.66 0.51 -8.62
N PRO A 127 10.94 1.33 -9.66
CA PRO A 127 11.81 2.48 -9.53
C PRO A 127 11.12 3.61 -8.75
N VAL A 128 11.88 4.34 -7.94
CA VAL A 128 11.41 5.49 -7.16
C VAL A 128 11.55 6.75 -8.01
N ALA A 129 10.69 6.87 -9.02
CA ALA A 129 10.81 7.89 -10.08
C ALA A 129 10.84 9.35 -9.56
N TRP A 130 10.17 9.64 -8.44
CA TRP A 130 10.16 10.99 -7.84
C TRP A 130 11.49 11.37 -7.17
N ALA A 131 12.37 10.40 -6.90
CA ALA A 131 13.74 10.66 -6.46
C ALA A 131 14.70 10.90 -7.64
N GLY A 132 14.19 10.96 -8.89
CA GLY A 132 15.00 11.07 -10.10
C GLY A 132 15.72 9.77 -10.48
N GLU A 133 15.35 8.66 -9.87
CA GLU A 133 15.97 7.35 -10.10
C GLU A 133 15.23 6.58 -11.21
N GLU A 134 15.89 6.38 -12.35
CA GLU A 134 15.41 5.43 -13.39
C GLU A 134 15.54 3.97 -12.93
N ARG A 135 16.41 3.72 -11.96
CA ARG A 135 16.61 2.44 -11.27
C ARG A 135 16.87 2.70 -9.80
N SER A 136 16.17 1.97 -8.93
CA SER A 136 16.32 2.12 -7.48
C SER A 136 16.87 0.84 -6.85
N ALA A 137 17.49 0.98 -5.68
CA ALA A 137 17.83 -0.15 -4.83
C ALA A 137 16.61 -0.57 -3.99
N ASN A 138 16.54 -1.85 -3.61
CA ASN A 138 15.44 -2.36 -2.77
C ASN A 138 15.24 -1.55 -1.49
N TRP A 139 16.32 -1.11 -0.83
CA TRP A 139 16.18 -0.31 0.40
C TRP A 139 15.39 1.00 0.19
N MET A 140 15.50 1.61 -1.00
CA MET A 140 14.83 2.87 -1.33
C MET A 140 13.35 2.64 -1.64
N ASP A 141 13.02 1.62 -2.43
CA ASP A 141 11.62 1.24 -2.70
C ASP A 141 10.90 0.79 -1.42
N ILE A 142 11.54 -0.03 -0.59
CA ILE A 142 10.98 -0.47 0.71
C ILE A 142 10.83 0.73 1.67
N GLY A 143 11.73 1.72 1.61
CA GLY A 143 11.59 2.98 2.33
C GLY A 143 10.34 3.76 1.91
N ARG A 144 10.12 3.90 0.60
CA ARG A 144 8.93 4.55 0.03
C ARG A 144 7.64 3.80 0.41
N GLU A 145 7.60 2.49 0.27
CA GLU A 145 6.47 1.64 0.68
C GLU A 145 6.13 1.82 2.16
N TYR A 146 7.15 1.92 3.02
CA TYR A 146 6.93 2.15 4.45
C TYR A 146 6.24 3.49 4.69
N THR A 147 6.68 4.55 4.01
CA THR A 147 6.03 5.87 4.14
C THR A 147 4.59 5.87 3.64
N GLU A 148 4.28 5.14 2.57
CA GLU A 148 2.93 4.99 2.04
C GLU A 148 2.02 4.27 3.05
N LYS A 149 2.45 3.11 3.55
CA LYS A 149 1.66 2.30 4.49
C LYS A 149 1.44 3.02 5.82
N TRP A 150 2.50 3.64 6.36
CA TRP A 150 2.40 4.42 7.60
C TRP A 150 1.47 5.63 7.44
N HIS A 151 1.59 6.36 6.34
CA HIS A 151 0.77 7.55 6.10
C HIS A 151 -0.72 7.22 5.98
N HIS A 152 -1.07 6.14 5.29
CA HIS A 152 -2.46 5.69 5.17
C HIS A 152 -3.02 5.15 6.48
N GLN A 153 -2.22 4.45 7.29
CA GLN A 153 -2.64 4.08 8.63
C GLN A 153 -2.89 5.31 9.52
N ALA A 154 -2.02 6.32 9.44
CA ALA A 154 -2.21 7.58 10.16
C ALA A 154 -3.50 8.30 9.75
N GLN A 155 -3.83 8.33 8.45
CA GLN A 155 -5.11 8.87 7.96
C GLN A 155 -6.34 8.13 8.54
N ILE A 156 -6.26 6.81 8.70
CA ILE A 156 -7.33 6.04 9.37
C ILE A 156 -7.41 6.44 10.84
N ARG A 157 -6.27 6.47 11.55
CA ARG A 157 -6.21 6.83 12.97
C ARG A 157 -6.83 8.21 13.22
N GLU A 158 -6.45 9.20 12.42
CA GLU A 158 -7.00 10.56 12.48
C GLU A 158 -8.52 10.56 12.21
N ALA A 159 -8.97 9.88 11.15
CA ALA A 159 -10.38 9.83 10.79
C ALA A 159 -11.25 9.26 11.91
N VAL A 160 -10.73 8.30 12.68
CA VAL A 160 -11.47 7.62 13.77
C VAL A 160 -11.21 8.19 15.16
N GLY A 161 -10.20 9.06 15.31
CA GLY A 161 -9.76 9.60 16.61
C GLY A 161 -8.95 8.61 17.45
N ALA A 162 -8.23 7.67 16.81
CA ALA A 162 -7.34 6.73 17.47
C ALA A 162 -5.97 7.38 17.78
N PRO A 163 -5.26 6.94 18.84
CA PRO A 163 -3.90 7.40 19.12
C PRO A 163 -2.92 7.01 18.00
N GLU A 164 -1.81 7.75 17.89
CA GLU A 164 -0.68 7.41 17.01
C GLU A 164 0.02 6.13 17.44
#